data_AF-A0A2D9SBU1-F1
#
_entry.id   AF-A0A2D9SBU1-F1
#
_cell.length_a   1.000
_cell.length_b   1.000
_cell.length_c   1.000
_cell.angle_alpha   90.00
_cell.angle_beta   90.00
_cell.angle_gamma   90.00
#
_symmetry.space_group_name_H-M   'P 1'
#
loop_
_entity.id
_entity.type
_entity.pdbx_description
1 polymer ?
#
loop_
_entity_poly.entity_id
_entity_poly.type
_entity_poly.pdbx_seq_one_letter_code
_entity_poly.pdbx_strand_id
1 'polypeptide(L)'
;MLVGGPLLLLGAFFNWPASDYIGERGVQSLVDEADSLMPLMIVASLGTIIMFGGLYLLNSEMIDNAKGMNKQLLTVGSILIVATLVGFIIGMSSNVNVINAEMTDVDEINDEQTWASEEDQMTSQENYFDAGSTAWALTPVTWGLAMIIIGLVAYTTQRPEGAMDWFLPAWMPLGTAFLAAPILNEPDFFNLMFPVTILVHVLLGALMMGGKVTLPKCP
;
A
#
# COMPACT_ATOMS: atom_id res chain seq x y z
N MET A 1 -14.83 3.93 2.73
CA MET A 1 -13.44 3.47 2.93
C MET A 1 -12.73 3.27 1.61
N LEU A 2 -13.25 2.41 0.71
CA LEU A 2 -12.69 2.13 -0.62
C LEU A 2 -12.74 3.29 -1.65
N VAL A 3 -13.21 4.49 -1.29
CA VAL A 3 -13.15 5.69 -2.16
C VAL A 3 -12.25 6.74 -1.53
N GLY A 4 -12.62 7.22 -0.34
CA GLY A 4 -11.86 8.26 0.36
C GLY A 4 -10.41 7.87 0.68
N GLY A 5 -10.17 6.67 1.21
CA GLY A 5 -8.81 6.21 1.54
C GLY A 5 -7.89 6.15 0.32
N PRO A 6 -8.29 5.45 -0.75
CA PRO A 6 -7.55 5.43 -2.02
C PRO A 6 -7.28 6.82 -2.60
N LEU A 7 -8.22 7.75 -2.57
CA LEU A 7 -8.01 9.11 -3.09
C LEU A 7 -6.99 9.91 -2.27
N LEU A 8 -7.00 9.77 -0.94
CA LEU A 8 -5.98 10.38 -0.07
C LEU A 8 -4.59 9.81 -0.40
N LEU A 9 -4.48 8.48 -0.53
CA LEU A 9 -3.22 7.82 -0.86
C LEU A 9 -2.72 8.19 -2.26
N LEU A 10 -3.62 8.32 -3.24
CA LEU A 10 -3.28 8.76 -4.59
C LEU A 10 -2.77 10.20 -4.61
N GLY A 11 -3.45 11.09 -3.88
CA GLY A 11 -3.03 12.47 -3.72
C GLY A 11 -1.65 12.56 -3.07
N ALA A 12 -1.40 11.75 -2.04
CA ALA A 12 -0.09 11.70 -1.41
C ALA A 12 1.00 11.21 -2.36
N PHE A 13 0.73 10.13 -3.09
CA PHE A 13 1.68 9.54 -4.04
C PHE A 13 2.14 10.52 -5.13
N PHE A 14 1.21 11.25 -5.75
CA PHE A 14 1.56 12.20 -6.81
C PHE A 14 2.34 13.44 -6.35
N ASN A 15 2.31 13.73 -5.04
CA ASN A 15 3.08 14.83 -4.46
C ASN A 15 4.31 14.34 -3.70
N TRP A 16 4.65 13.04 -3.81
CA TRP A 16 5.78 12.46 -3.09
C TRP A 16 7.07 12.61 -3.92
N PRO A 17 8.14 13.23 -3.38
CA PRO A 17 9.36 13.51 -4.15
C PRO A 17 10.23 12.26 -4.37
N ALA A 18 10.06 11.23 -3.54
CA ALA A 18 10.96 10.07 -3.50
C ALA A 18 10.54 8.87 -4.38
N SER A 19 9.55 9.00 -5.27
CA SER A 19 8.89 7.83 -5.91
C SER A 19 9.83 6.88 -6.65
N ASP A 20 10.96 7.39 -7.18
CA ASP A 20 11.92 6.63 -8.01
C ASP A 20 13.34 6.57 -7.43
N TYR A 21 13.54 7.09 -6.22
CA TYR A 21 14.86 7.24 -5.63
C TYR A 21 15.18 6.09 -4.66
N ILE A 22 16.46 5.72 -4.57
CA ILE A 22 16.96 4.63 -3.73
C ILE A 22 18.24 5.06 -3.00
N GLY A 23 18.51 4.46 -1.84
CA GLY A 23 19.68 4.75 -1.00
C GLY A 23 19.79 6.24 -0.66
N GLU A 24 21.01 6.77 -0.68
CA GLU A 24 21.32 8.19 -0.40
C GLU A 24 20.46 9.18 -1.20
N ARG A 25 20.17 8.90 -2.49
CA ARG A 25 19.29 9.77 -3.30
C ARG A 25 17.86 9.80 -2.77
N GLY A 26 17.38 8.67 -2.24
CA GLY A 26 16.08 8.57 -1.60
C GLY A 26 16.04 9.36 -0.31
N VAL A 27 17.07 9.24 0.54
CA VAL A 27 17.24 10.03 1.76
C VAL A 27 17.25 11.53 1.44
N GLN A 28 18.09 11.97 0.51
CA GLN A 28 18.23 13.37 0.15
C GLN A 28 16.91 13.98 -0.33
N SER A 29 16.11 13.23 -1.11
CA SER A 29 14.79 13.71 -1.55
C SER A 29 13.80 13.95 -0.42
N LEU A 30 13.99 13.29 0.72
CA LEU A 30 13.18 13.51 1.93
C LEU A 30 13.73 14.67 2.77
N VAL A 31 15.05 14.77 2.87
CA VAL A 31 15.75 15.85 3.57
C VAL A 31 15.46 17.20 2.92
N ASP A 32 15.60 17.30 1.60
CA ASP A 32 15.41 18.55 0.84
C ASP A 32 13.99 19.14 0.99
N GLU A 33 12.99 18.30 1.29
CA GLU A 33 11.58 18.69 1.40
C GLU A 33 10.99 18.47 2.81
N ALA A 34 11.83 18.21 3.83
CA ALA A 34 11.43 17.78 5.17
C ALA A 34 10.32 18.66 5.80
N ASP A 35 10.43 19.98 5.66
CA ASP A 35 9.48 20.98 6.16
C ASP A 35 8.05 20.80 5.63
N SER A 36 7.89 20.17 4.46
CA SER A 36 6.62 20.05 3.75
C SER A 36 6.02 18.64 3.71
N LEU A 37 6.84 17.61 3.97
CA LEU A 37 6.46 16.22 3.78
C LEU A 37 5.66 15.63 4.95
N MET A 38 5.79 16.16 6.16
CA MET A 38 5.11 15.58 7.32
C MET A 38 3.57 15.60 7.22
N PRO A 39 2.91 16.68 6.77
CA PRO A 39 1.48 16.66 6.46
C PRO A 39 1.11 15.63 5.38
N LEU A 40 1.96 15.47 4.36
CA LEU A 40 1.75 14.49 3.28
C LEU A 40 1.81 13.06 3.81
N MET A 41 2.70 12.78 4.76
CA MET A 41 2.81 11.50 5.44
C MET A 41 1.58 11.15 6.26
N ILE A 42 0.96 12.13 6.92
CA ILE A 42 -0.32 11.93 7.62
C ILE A 42 -1.41 11.53 6.62
N VAL A 43 -1.49 12.22 5.49
CA VAL A 43 -2.48 11.93 4.42
C VAL A 43 -2.25 10.52 3.83
N ALA A 44 -1.00 10.17 3.53
CA ALA A 44 -0.63 8.85 3.02
C ALA A 44 -0.99 7.74 4.03
N SER A 45 -0.68 7.96 5.31
CA SER A 45 -0.93 6.99 6.38
C SER A 45 -2.43 6.76 6.58
N LEU A 46 -3.21 7.83 6.65
CA LEU A 46 -4.67 7.76 6.75
C LEU A 46 -5.27 7.08 5.51
N GLY A 47 -4.82 7.46 4.32
CA GLY A 47 -5.27 6.87 3.06
C GLY A 47 -5.04 5.36 3.02
N THR A 48 -3.83 4.93 3.40
CA THR A 48 -3.41 3.53 3.50
C THR A 48 -4.28 2.75 4.48
N ILE A 49 -4.43 3.23 5.72
CA ILE A 49 -5.20 2.54 6.78
C ILE A 49 -6.67 2.41 6.36
N ILE A 50 -7.27 3.49 5.84
CA ILE A 50 -8.68 3.48 5.40
C ILE A 50 -8.87 2.54 4.21
N MET A 51 -7.94 2.54 3.24
CA MET A 51 -8.02 1.67 2.06
C MET A 51 -7.93 0.20 2.45
N PHE A 52 -6.85 -0.21 3.14
CA PHE A 52 -6.65 -1.61 3.49
C PHE A 52 -7.63 -2.08 4.56
N GLY A 53 -8.05 -1.23 5.48
CA GLY A 53 -9.17 -1.52 6.38
C GLY A 53 -10.47 -1.78 5.61
N GLY A 54 -10.76 -0.98 4.58
CA GLY A 54 -11.91 -1.19 3.70
C GLY A 54 -11.82 -2.48 2.90
N LEU A 55 -10.63 -2.80 2.39
CA LEU A 55 -10.37 -4.03 1.64
C LEU A 55 -10.49 -5.27 2.53
N TYR A 56 -9.98 -5.20 3.76
CA TYR A 56 -10.12 -6.25 4.77
C TYR A 56 -11.59 -6.53 5.07
N LEU A 57 -12.40 -5.49 5.30
CA LEU A 57 -13.84 -5.64 5.57
C LEU A 57 -14.58 -6.25 4.37
N LEU A 58 -14.25 -5.84 3.15
CA LEU A 58 -14.79 -6.45 1.93
C LEU A 58 -14.46 -7.95 1.84
N ASN A 59 -13.19 -8.29 2.09
CA ASN A 59 -12.76 -9.68 2.08
C ASN A 59 -13.44 -10.49 3.20
N SER A 60 -13.65 -9.89 4.38
CA SER A 60 -14.39 -10.50 5.49
C SER A 60 -15.85 -10.79 5.12
N GLU A 61 -16.53 -9.88 4.44
CA GLU A 61 -17.90 -10.12 3.97
C GLU A 61 -17.95 -11.25 2.92
N MET A 62 -16.94 -11.35 2.05
CA MET A 62 -16.80 -12.49 1.14
C MET A 62 -16.55 -13.81 1.90
N ILE A 63 -15.78 -13.80 3.00
CA ILE A 63 -15.54 -14.98 3.86
C ILE A 63 -16.86 -15.50 4.45
N ASP A 64 -17.72 -14.59 4.89
CA ASP A 64 -19.03 -14.93 5.46
C ASP A 64 -19.96 -15.54 4.42
N ASN A 65 -19.80 -15.13 3.16
CA ASN A 65 -20.56 -15.62 2.01
C ASN A 65 -19.96 -16.89 1.36
N ALA A 66 -18.77 -17.34 1.78
CA ALA A 66 -18.03 -18.44 1.16
C ALA A 66 -18.05 -19.74 1.99
N LYS A 67 -17.83 -20.88 1.31
CA LYS A 67 -17.72 -22.22 1.92
C LYS A 67 -16.45 -22.95 1.46
N GLY A 68 -16.01 -23.94 2.24
CA GLY A 68 -14.91 -24.83 1.87
C GLY A 68 -13.60 -24.10 1.53
N MET A 69 -13.00 -24.47 0.39
CA MET A 69 -11.71 -23.94 -0.06
C MET A 69 -11.76 -22.43 -0.36
N ASN A 70 -12.88 -21.90 -0.86
CA ASN A 70 -13.03 -20.47 -1.11
C ASN A 70 -12.90 -19.64 0.18
N LYS A 71 -13.48 -20.14 1.28
CA LYS A 71 -13.35 -19.52 2.59
C LYS A 71 -11.89 -19.54 3.09
N GLN A 72 -11.20 -20.66 2.90
CA GLN A 72 -9.78 -20.79 3.29
C GLN A 72 -8.89 -19.84 2.47
N LEU A 73 -9.11 -19.74 1.16
CA LEU A 73 -8.40 -18.82 0.27
C LEU A 73 -8.59 -17.37 0.72
N LEU A 74 -9.83 -16.95 0.97
CA LEU A 74 -10.09 -15.58 1.44
C LEU A 74 -9.46 -15.31 2.82
N THR A 75 -9.38 -16.31 3.72
CA THR A 75 -8.62 -16.14 4.99
C THR A 75 -7.15 -15.85 4.73
N VAL A 76 -6.52 -16.52 3.76
CA VAL A 76 -5.15 -16.19 3.32
C VAL A 76 -5.11 -14.79 2.72
N GLY A 77 -6.12 -14.40 1.92
CA GLY A 77 -6.30 -13.05 1.42
C GLY A 77 -6.30 -11.99 2.55
N SER A 78 -7.01 -12.24 3.66
CA SER A 78 -7.00 -11.35 4.82
C SER A 78 -5.61 -11.20 5.43
N ILE A 79 -4.85 -12.30 5.56
CA ILE A 79 -3.48 -12.26 6.10
C ILE A 79 -2.59 -11.40 5.19
N LEU A 80 -2.71 -11.58 3.87
CA LEU A 80 -1.94 -10.82 2.89
C LEU A 80 -2.30 -9.33 2.92
N ILE A 81 -3.58 -8.97 3.02
CA ILE A 81 -4.04 -7.57 3.18
C ILE A 81 -3.40 -6.94 4.41
N VAL A 82 -3.40 -7.66 5.54
CA VAL A 82 -2.78 -7.17 6.79
C VAL A 82 -1.27 -7.05 6.65
N ALA A 83 -0.60 -8.01 6.01
CA ALA A 83 0.83 -7.96 5.74
C ALA A 83 1.19 -6.75 4.86
N THR A 84 0.39 -6.47 3.83
CA THR A 84 0.55 -5.28 3.00
C THR A 84 0.40 -4.00 3.82
N LEU A 85 -0.65 -3.89 4.64
CA LEU A 85 -0.87 -2.73 5.51
C LEU A 85 0.32 -2.50 6.44
N VAL A 86 0.82 -3.55 7.08
CA VAL A 86 2.00 -3.46 7.96
C VAL A 86 3.24 -3.03 7.17
N GLY A 87 3.47 -3.56 5.97
CA GLY A 87 4.58 -3.15 5.13
C GLY A 87 4.52 -1.67 4.73
N PHE A 88 3.35 -1.15 4.39
CA PHE A 88 3.18 0.29 4.15
C PHE A 88 3.43 1.11 5.41
N ILE A 89 2.93 0.68 6.58
CA ILE A 89 3.17 1.39 7.85
C ILE A 89 4.66 1.44 8.17
N ILE A 90 5.41 0.35 7.96
CA ILE A 90 6.87 0.34 8.18
C ILE A 90 7.57 1.27 7.20
N GLY A 91 7.27 1.20 5.90
CA GLY A 91 7.87 2.08 4.89
C GLY A 91 7.50 3.56 5.07
N MET A 92 6.32 3.85 5.65
CA MET A 92 6.00 5.22 6.03
C MET A 92 6.73 5.65 7.30
N SER A 93 6.86 4.76 8.27
CA SER A 93 7.59 5.05 9.51
C SER A 93 9.07 5.34 9.26
N SER A 94 9.71 4.67 8.31
CA SER A 94 11.08 5.01 7.92
C SER A 94 11.19 6.43 7.40
N ASN A 95 10.27 6.84 6.52
CA ASN A 95 10.28 8.19 5.96
C ASN A 95 10.03 9.24 7.05
N VAL A 96 9.13 8.98 7.99
CA VAL A 96 8.92 9.83 9.17
C VAL A 96 10.20 9.96 9.99
N ASN A 97 10.94 8.87 10.20
CA ASN A 97 12.19 8.91 10.97
C ASN A 97 13.30 9.69 10.25
N VAL A 98 13.39 9.58 8.91
CA VAL A 98 14.33 10.40 8.11
C VAL A 98 14.00 11.88 8.25
N ILE A 99 12.74 12.26 8.06
CA ILE A 99 12.27 13.66 8.17
C ILE A 99 12.47 14.18 9.60
N ASN A 100 12.11 13.41 10.62
CA ASN A 100 12.30 13.82 12.02
C ASN A 100 13.78 14.01 12.36
N ALA A 101 14.66 13.14 11.84
CA ALA A 101 16.08 13.28 12.04
C ALA A 101 16.57 14.60 11.45
N GLU A 102 16.16 14.94 10.22
CA GLU A 102 16.52 16.21 9.58
C GLU A 102 16.02 17.43 10.38
N MET A 103 14.80 17.37 10.91
CA MET A 103 14.20 18.46 11.67
C MET A 103 14.73 18.61 13.11
N THR A 104 15.68 17.75 13.51
CA THR A 104 16.26 17.76 14.86
C THR A 104 17.70 18.22 14.79
N ASP A 105 18.02 19.31 15.48
CA ASP A 105 19.39 19.82 15.54
C ASP A 105 20.35 18.79 16.16
N VAL A 106 21.55 18.69 15.59
CA VAL A 106 22.67 17.93 16.18
C VAL A 106 23.15 18.65 17.44
N ASP A 107 23.17 17.94 18.57
CA ASP A 107 23.66 18.45 19.86
C ASP A 107 24.65 17.46 20.47
N GLU A 108 25.94 17.76 20.30
CA GLU A 108 27.05 16.95 20.85
C GLU A 108 27.06 16.89 22.39
N ILE A 109 26.35 17.79 23.07
CA ILE A 109 26.27 17.85 24.53
C ILE A 109 25.11 17.00 25.06
N ASN A 110 24.12 16.71 24.22
CA ASN A 110 22.92 15.92 24.54
C ASN A 110 22.75 14.72 23.58
N ASP A 111 23.87 14.07 23.25
CA ASP A 111 23.93 12.89 22.36
C ASP A 111 23.13 11.67 22.86
N GLU A 112 22.64 11.68 24.11
CA GLU A 112 21.67 10.71 24.60
C GLU A 112 20.27 10.89 23.99
N GLN A 113 19.93 12.09 23.53
CA GLN A 113 18.63 12.45 22.96
C GLN A 113 18.70 12.97 21.51
N THR A 114 19.91 13.22 20.99
CA THR A 114 20.20 13.67 19.62
C THR A 114 21.38 12.90 19.05
N TRP A 115 21.85 13.29 17.87
CA TRP A 115 23.05 12.70 17.25
C TRP A 115 24.33 13.38 17.74
N ALA A 116 25.43 12.62 17.77
CA ALA A 116 26.75 13.10 18.18
C ALA A 116 27.47 13.89 17.08
N SER A 117 27.02 13.79 15.83
CA SER A 117 27.52 14.56 14.69
C SER A 117 26.54 14.50 13.51
N GLU A 118 26.73 15.37 12.52
CA GLU A 118 25.99 15.29 11.24
C GLU A 118 26.23 13.95 10.52
N GLU A 119 27.43 13.36 10.64
CA GLU A 119 27.76 12.06 10.03
C GLU A 119 26.96 10.91 10.67
N ASP A 120 26.77 10.95 11.99
CA ASP A 120 25.98 9.98 12.75
C ASP A 120 24.48 10.11 12.42
N GLN A 121 24.00 11.34 12.26
CA GLN A 121 22.64 11.64 11.81
C GLN A 121 22.38 11.11 10.39
N MET A 122 23.26 11.41 9.44
CA MET A 122 23.15 10.94 8.05
C MET A 122 23.18 9.41 7.97
N THR A 123 24.09 8.77 8.71
CA THR A 123 24.15 7.29 8.81
C THR A 123 22.84 6.72 9.35
N SER A 124 22.23 7.37 10.35
CA SER A 124 20.94 6.95 10.89
C SER A 124 19.80 7.12 9.87
N GLN A 125 19.76 8.24 9.14
CA GLN A 125 18.78 8.49 8.09
C GLN A 125 18.84 7.44 6.98
N GLU A 126 20.04 7.09 6.50
CA GLU A 126 20.25 6.01 5.52
C GLU A 126 19.75 4.65 6.03
N ASN A 127 20.11 4.30 7.28
CA ASN A 127 19.65 3.06 7.89
C ASN A 127 18.12 3.00 8.03
N TYR A 128 17.47 4.10 8.40
CA TYR A 128 16.01 4.18 8.45
C TYR A 128 15.41 3.96 7.07
N PHE A 129 15.92 4.66 6.05
CA PHE A 129 15.42 4.58 4.68
C PHE A 129 15.55 3.17 4.10
N ASP A 130 16.71 2.53 4.25
CA ASP A 130 16.98 1.20 3.69
C ASP A 130 16.15 0.10 4.37
N ALA A 131 16.00 0.18 5.70
CA ALA A 131 15.15 -0.74 6.45
C ALA A 131 13.68 -0.64 6.00
N GLY A 132 13.18 0.58 5.84
CA GLY A 132 11.83 0.83 5.36
C GLY A 132 11.60 0.39 3.92
N SER A 133 12.54 0.73 3.02
CA SER A 133 12.51 0.36 1.61
C SER A 133 12.48 -1.16 1.43
N THR A 134 13.24 -1.89 2.24
CA THR A 134 13.26 -3.36 2.24
C THR A 134 11.90 -3.95 2.63
N ALA A 135 11.28 -3.43 3.69
CA ALA A 135 9.95 -3.89 4.12
C ALA A 135 8.87 -3.52 3.09
N TRP A 136 8.99 -2.35 2.47
CA TRP A 136 8.05 -1.84 1.49
C TRP A 136 8.10 -2.61 0.17
N ALA A 137 9.26 -3.09 -0.26
CA ALA A 137 9.46 -3.80 -1.54
C ALA A 137 8.59 -5.05 -1.74
N LEU A 138 8.12 -5.69 -0.65
CA LEU A 138 7.23 -6.85 -0.70
C LEU A 138 5.73 -6.50 -0.61
N THR A 139 5.40 -5.22 -0.40
CA THR A 139 3.99 -4.78 -0.37
C THR A 139 3.26 -5.03 -1.69
N PRO A 140 3.85 -4.85 -2.89
CA PRO A 140 3.13 -5.14 -4.13
C PRO A 140 2.88 -6.64 -4.31
N VAL A 141 3.79 -7.48 -3.81
CA VAL A 141 3.64 -8.94 -3.86
C VAL A 141 2.47 -9.40 -3.00
N THR A 142 2.45 -9.00 -1.73
CA THR A 142 1.39 -9.39 -0.80
C THR A 142 0.04 -8.85 -1.25
N TRP A 143 0.00 -7.60 -1.73
CA TRP A 143 -1.24 -6.99 -2.22
C TRP A 143 -1.73 -7.64 -3.51
N GLY A 144 -0.84 -7.85 -4.48
CA GLY A 144 -1.17 -8.50 -5.74
C GLY A 144 -1.71 -9.91 -5.55
N LEU A 145 -1.10 -10.68 -4.64
CA LEU A 145 -1.60 -12.01 -4.27
C LEU A 145 -2.98 -11.95 -3.60
N ALA A 146 -3.23 -10.98 -2.71
CA ALA A 146 -4.55 -10.78 -2.12
C ALA A 146 -5.60 -10.49 -3.20
N MET A 147 -5.28 -9.63 -4.18
CA MET A 147 -6.15 -9.32 -5.31
C MET A 147 -6.45 -10.54 -6.18
N ILE A 148 -5.43 -11.37 -6.46
CA ILE A 148 -5.61 -12.64 -7.19
C ILE A 148 -6.55 -13.58 -6.44
N ILE A 149 -6.36 -13.73 -5.13
CA ILE A 149 -7.21 -14.60 -4.30
C ILE A 149 -8.67 -14.12 -4.32
N ILE A 150 -8.89 -12.81 -4.12
CA ILE A 150 -10.23 -12.22 -4.15
C ILE A 150 -10.89 -12.46 -5.51
N GLY A 151 -10.18 -12.17 -6.61
CA GLY A 151 -10.70 -12.36 -7.96
C GLY A 151 -10.98 -13.82 -8.30
N LEU A 152 -10.10 -14.73 -7.90
CA LEU A 152 -10.28 -16.18 -8.10
C LEU A 152 -11.50 -16.67 -7.35
N VAL A 153 -11.64 -16.32 -6.07
CA VAL A 153 -12.78 -16.75 -5.25
C VAL A 153 -14.07 -16.14 -5.77
N ALA A 154 -14.05 -14.90 -6.27
CA ALA A 154 -15.21 -14.32 -6.89
C ALA A 154 -15.66 -15.12 -8.12
N TYR A 155 -14.72 -15.50 -8.98
CA TYR A 155 -14.98 -16.29 -10.17
C TYR A 155 -15.49 -17.71 -9.86
N THR A 156 -14.91 -18.39 -8.85
CA THR A 156 -15.29 -19.77 -8.50
C THR A 156 -16.57 -19.85 -7.68
N THR A 157 -16.93 -18.79 -6.96
CA THR A 157 -18.15 -18.73 -6.16
C THR A 157 -19.38 -18.50 -7.02
N GLN A 158 -19.27 -17.59 -7.99
CA GLN A 158 -20.36 -17.25 -8.88
C GLN A 158 -19.83 -17.06 -10.29
N ARG A 159 -20.34 -17.86 -11.24
CA ARG A 159 -19.97 -17.73 -12.65
C ARG A 159 -20.41 -16.35 -13.15
N PRO A 160 -19.51 -15.55 -13.74
CA PRO A 160 -19.89 -14.26 -14.31
C PRO A 160 -20.84 -14.43 -15.50
N GLU A 161 -21.95 -13.69 -15.51
CA GLU A 161 -22.93 -13.69 -16.61
C GLU A 161 -22.97 -12.35 -17.35
N GLY A 162 -22.74 -11.25 -16.62
CA GLY A 162 -22.64 -9.90 -17.16
C GLY A 162 -21.25 -9.27 -17.02
N ALA A 163 -21.05 -8.12 -17.68
CA ALA A 163 -19.79 -7.38 -17.62
C ALA A 163 -19.40 -6.95 -16.20
N MET A 164 -20.38 -6.63 -15.33
CA MET A 164 -20.11 -6.22 -13.94
C MET A 164 -19.73 -7.38 -13.03
N ASP A 165 -20.14 -8.60 -13.36
CA ASP A 165 -19.74 -9.79 -12.61
C ASP A 165 -18.26 -10.11 -12.82
N TRP A 166 -17.66 -9.59 -13.89
CA TRP A 166 -16.22 -9.70 -14.16
C TRP A 166 -15.37 -8.70 -13.39
N PHE A 167 -15.96 -7.72 -12.69
CA PHE A 167 -15.20 -6.67 -12.03
C PHE A 167 -14.22 -7.22 -10.97
N LEU A 168 -14.71 -8.07 -10.05
CA LEU A 168 -13.83 -8.71 -9.05
C LEU A 168 -12.91 -9.77 -9.68
N PRO A 169 -13.36 -10.67 -10.57
CA PRO A 169 -12.46 -11.58 -11.29
C PRO A 169 -11.31 -10.88 -12.04
N ALA A 170 -11.53 -9.67 -12.57
CA ALA A 170 -10.49 -8.87 -13.22
C ALA A 170 -9.36 -8.43 -12.27
N TRP A 171 -9.52 -8.60 -10.95
CA TRP A 171 -8.46 -8.40 -9.98
C TRP A 171 -7.36 -9.46 -10.10
N MET A 172 -7.62 -10.63 -10.70
CA MET A 172 -6.59 -11.62 -10.99
C MET A 172 -5.49 -11.08 -11.92
N PRO A 173 -5.79 -10.65 -13.17
CA PRO A 173 -4.76 -10.08 -14.03
C PRO A 173 -4.15 -8.78 -13.47
N LEU A 174 -4.94 -7.92 -12.80
CA LEU A 174 -4.42 -6.72 -12.14
C LEU A 174 -3.42 -7.06 -11.03
N GLY A 175 -3.78 -8.02 -10.17
CA GLY A 175 -2.91 -8.51 -9.09
C GLY A 175 -1.63 -9.13 -9.62
N THR A 176 -1.71 -9.89 -10.71
CA THR A 176 -0.53 -10.45 -11.40
C THR A 176 0.37 -9.36 -11.97
N ALA A 177 -0.20 -8.32 -12.58
CA ALA A 177 0.60 -7.19 -13.06
C ALA A 177 1.25 -6.45 -11.89
N PHE A 178 0.50 -6.17 -10.81
CA PHE A 178 1.02 -5.41 -9.68
C PHE A 178 2.10 -6.16 -8.88
N LEU A 179 1.95 -7.47 -8.64
CA LEU A 179 2.99 -8.26 -7.98
C LEU A 179 4.27 -8.40 -8.82
N ALA A 180 4.18 -8.19 -10.13
CA ALA A 180 5.36 -8.22 -11.00
C ALA A 180 6.27 -7.00 -10.80
N ALA A 181 5.78 -5.90 -10.21
CA ALA A 181 6.55 -4.66 -10.05
C ALA A 181 7.92 -4.88 -9.39
N PRO A 182 8.03 -5.50 -8.20
CA PRO A 182 9.33 -5.78 -7.59
C PRO A 182 10.14 -6.86 -8.32
N ILE A 183 9.52 -7.69 -9.16
CA ILE A 183 10.21 -8.74 -9.94
C ILE A 183 10.88 -8.14 -11.18
N LEU A 184 10.18 -7.24 -11.88
CA LEU A 184 10.70 -6.53 -13.03
C LEU A 184 11.78 -5.51 -12.62
N ASN A 185 11.68 -4.99 -11.40
CA ASN A 185 12.61 -4.01 -10.85
C ASN A 185 12.71 -2.75 -11.75
N GLU A 186 11.57 -2.33 -12.29
CA GLU A 186 11.41 -1.15 -13.14
C GLU A 186 10.53 -0.11 -12.43
N PRO A 187 11.10 1.02 -11.95
CA PRO A 187 10.34 2.05 -11.23
C PRO A 187 9.15 2.61 -12.03
N ASP A 188 9.33 2.84 -13.33
CA ASP A 188 8.26 3.30 -14.23
C ASP A 188 7.05 2.37 -14.25
N PHE A 189 7.29 1.06 -14.16
CA PHE A 189 6.21 0.08 -14.11
C PHE A 189 5.44 0.17 -12.80
N PHE A 190 6.13 0.35 -11.67
CA PHE A 190 5.47 0.59 -10.38
C PHE A 190 4.67 1.90 -10.41
N ASN A 191 5.25 2.99 -10.92
CA ASN A 191 4.60 4.29 -11.04
C ASN A 191 3.36 4.27 -11.93
N LEU A 192 3.32 3.39 -12.92
CA LEU A 192 2.12 3.15 -13.72
C LEU A 192 1.10 2.31 -12.94
N MET A 193 1.53 1.18 -12.38
CA MET A 193 0.62 0.17 -11.83
C MET A 193 0.05 0.54 -10.46
N PHE A 194 0.77 1.31 -9.64
CA PHE A 194 0.30 1.73 -8.33
C PHE A 194 -0.95 2.64 -8.43
N PRO A 195 -0.94 3.76 -9.19
CA PRO A 195 -2.14 4.56 -9.43
C PRO A 195 -3.30 3.76 -10.04
N VAL A 196 -3.02 2.88 -11.02
CA VAL A 196 -4.06 2.05 -11.65
C VAL A 196 -4.72 1.14 -10.61
N THR A 197 -3.93 0.48 -9.77
CA THR A 197 -4.43 -0.36 -8.67
C THR A 197 -5.30 0.45 -7.72
N ILE A 198 -4.85 1.63 -7.30
CA ILE A 198 -5.60 2.54 -6.43
C ILE A 198 -6.94 2.96 -7.05
N LEU A 199 -6.95 3.33 -8.34
CA LEU A 199 -8.16 3.71 -9.06
C LEU A 199 -9.17 2.57 -9.16
N VAL A 200 -8.71 1.32 -9.30
CA VAL A 200 -9.61 0.16 -9.27
C VAL A 200 -10.31 0.01 -7.91
N HIS A 201 -9.63 0.32 -6.80
CA HIS A 201 -10.26 0.35 -5.48
C HIS A 201 -11.31 1.47 -5.39
N VAL A 202 -11.01 2.67 -5.92
CA VAL A 202 -11.98 3.78 -6.02
C VAL A 202 -13.22 3.35 -6.81
N LEU A 203 -13.02 2.74 -7.98
CA LEU A 203 -14.10 2.24 -8.83
C LEU A 203 -14.94 1.19 -8.09
N LEU A 204 -14.31 0.25 -7.40
CA LEU A 204 -15.03 -0.74 -6.59
C LEU A 204 -15.91 -0.07 -5.54
N GLY A 205 -15.34 0.86 -4.77
CA GLY A 205 -16.07 1.58 -3.74
C GLY A 205 -17.25 2.39 -4.30
N ALA A 206 -17.05 3.06 -5.43
CA ALA A 206 -18.10 3.81 -6.12
C ALA A 206 -19.23 2.89 -6.62
N LEU A 207 -18.88 1.76 -7.23
CA LEU A 207 -19.84 0.78 -7.73
C LEU A 207 -20.64 0.12 -6.60
N MET A 208 -20.01 -0.17 -5.46
CA MET A 208 -20.70 -0.69 -4.27
C MET A 208 -21.66 0.34 -3.68
N MET A 209 -21.26 1.60 -3.55
CA MET A 209 -22.17 2.67 -3.10
C MET A 209 -23.36 2.86 -4.05
N GLY A 210 -23.15 2.67 -5.35
CA GLY A 210 -24.21 2.70 -6.36
C GLY A 210 -25.05 1.42 -6.47
N GLY A 211 -24.77 0.40 -5.66
CA GLY A 211 -25.45 -0.90 -5.72
C GLY A 211 -25.26 -1.66 -7.04
N LYS A 212 -24.17 -1.37 -7.77
CA LYS A 212 -23.87 -1.93 -9.10
C LYS A 212 -22.99 -3.18 -9.05
N VAL A 213 -22.33 -3.43 -7.93
CA VAL A 213 -21.54 -4.64 -7.67
C VAL A 213 -22.06 -5.29 -6.41
N THR A 214 -22.37 -6.58 -6.52
CA THR A 214 -22.73 -7.43 -5.38
C THR A 214 -21.60 -8.40 -5.10
N LEU A 215 -21.32 -8.63 -3.81
CA LEU A 215 -20.34 -9.64 -3.45
C LEU A 215 -20.88 -11.05 -3.76
N PRO A 216 -20.04 -11.95 -4.29
CA PRO A 216 -20.41 -13.33 -4.59
C PRO A 216 -20.94 -14.05 -3.35
N LYS A 217 -22.01 -14.83 -3.51
CA LYS A 217 -22.59 -15.65 -2.43
C LYS A 217 -22.63 -17.11 -2.85
N CYS A 218 -22.07 -18.00 -2.02
CA CYS A 218 -22.25 -19.43 -2.22
C CYS A 218 -23.75 -19.78 -2.08
N PRO A 219 -24.31 -20.58 -2.99
CA PRO A 219 -25.65 -21.16 -2.79
C PRO A 219 -25.72 -22.06 -1.55
#